data_AF-A0A7F5RA70-F1
#
_entry.id   AF-A0A7F5RA70-F1
#
_cell.length_a   1.000
_cell.length_b   1.000
_cell.length_c   1.000
_cell.angle_alpha   90.00
_cell.angle_beta   90.00
_cell.angle_gamma   90.00
#
_symmetry.space_group_name_H-M   'P 1'
#
loop_
_entity.id
_entity.type
_entity.pdbx_description
1 polymer ?
#
loop_
_entity_poly.entity_id
_entity_poly.type
_entity_poly.pdbx_seq_one_letter_code
_entity_poly.pdbx_strand_id
1 'polypeptide(L)'
;MASSEASGSHSVEEIPDSSLHSDFSKQRLKDGVVYYENLLLENDLIMESSSDTLSEDAMLIGRELYNSTLDVLSEKKFISDEELIHAQEECIEGNFEAIADDSHDDYVPDEKKFKKSDFITLEYKIKVLNVAKAHPTWKLDTLQKHGCGHLKRMDHLKVWEKDVEQGGTKFDKFHVIDSWTYDRFVEMRRNYKQVTTRNLQQWALAAASQFPDLQFKASNRWVAKFKQRHNICQRKITRFVSEKETYSIETILASAETFRLQTKQLISNFNSDFIINTDQTGCQYQSHFNRTLTDKGSKTVFANVQDMNKLSHTYTAQYSITLSGKLLPQVFICLQEPTGDFGPRIKQHVEEYVKKYRNVVVTSSKSGKLTTILYKKFLVKSLMPYVQKNKFLLLVDSWTGQTRAELYDEIFQDEEKMPTCTTKIIPPKCTPLVQPCDVYFYRQVKNFIKRLQSTADLLDKNYEIHSREDCLKIHSIVHHQLSAPIFHQMIQYAWFASGLCDTKKFFTNVNQACFSLDLLKTHCNCNKTAFICRSWCRKNVCFECFYHNYHSGSCTPDC
;
A
#
# COMPACT_ATOMS: atom_id res chain seq x y z
N MET A 1 -33.33 -43.77 -5.48
CA MET A 1 -32.16 -44.59 -5.87
C MET A 1 -31.31 -43.67 -6.74
N ALA A 2 -30.15 -43.13 -6.31
CA ALA A 2 -28.97 -43.79 -5.71
C ALA A 2 -28.36 -44.80 -6.71
N SER A 3 -27.10 -44.73 -7.18
CA SER A 3 -26.00 -43.75 -7.01
C SER A 3 -25.12 -43.76 -8.31
N SER A 4 -23.90 -43.21 -8.46
CA SER A 4 -22.93 -42.53 -7.57
C SER A 4 -21.95 -41.64 -8.35
N GLU A 5 -21.67 -40.46 -7.78
CA GLU A 5 -20.36 -39.81 -7.60
C GLU A 5 -19.16 -40.15 -8.53
N ALA A 6 -18.61 -39.10 -9.16
CA ALA A 6 -17.18 -39.00 -9.48
C ALA A 6 -16.69 -37.59 -9.10
N SER A 7 -15.96 -37.50 -7.98
CA SER A 7 -15.50 -36.24 -7.38
C SER A 7 -14.23 -35.71 -8.05
N GLY A 8 -14.38 -34.81 -9.02
CA GLY A 8 -13.28 -34.00 -9.54
C GLY A 8 -12.82 -32.98 -8.52
N SER A 9 -11.77 -33.27 -7.76
CA SER A 9 -11.17 -32.32 -6.82
C SER A 9 -10.48 -31.19 -7.59
N HIS A 10 -11.10 -30.00 -7.66
CA HIS A 10 -10.38 -28.80 -8.06
C HIS A 10 -9.30 -28.50 -7.03
N SER A 11 -8.05 -28.70 -7.43
CA SER A 11 -6.88 -28.22 -6.70
C SER A 11 -6.97 -26.71 -6.55
N VAL A 12 -6.94 -26.23 -5.31
CA VAL A 12 -6.68 -24.83 -5.01
C VAL A 12 -5.26 -24.55 -5.51
N GLU A 13 -5.11 -23.69 -6.52
CA GLU A 13 -3.80 -23.19 -6.90
C GLU A 13 -3.24 -22.37 -5.73
N GLU A 14 -2.16 -22.86 -5.12
CA GLU A 14 -1.47 -22.15 -4.05
C GLU A 14 -0.89 -20.84 -4.61
N ILE A 15 -1.19 -19.73 -3.95
CA ILE A 15 -0.60 -18.43 -4.27
C ILE A 15 0.92 -18.56 -4.12
N PRO A 16 1.73 -18.32 -5.17
CA PRO A 16 3.13 -18.67 -5.15
C PRO A 16 3.91 -17.86 -4.09
N ASP A 17 4.75 -18.57 -3.34
CA ASP A 17 5.63 -18.00 -2.31
C ASP A 17 6.43 -16.81 -2.86
N SER A 18 6.20 -15.64 -2.27
CA SER A 18 6.85 -14.37 -2.62
C SER A 18 8.31 -14.27 -2.14
N SER A 19 8.84 -15.36 -1.56
CA SER A 19 10.26 -15.56 -1.32
C SER A 19 11.12 -15.20 -2.53
N LEU A 20 12.19 -14.45 -2.28
CA LEU A 20 13.25 -14.13 -3.25
C LEU A 20 14.00 -15.39 -3.75
N HIS A 21 13.77 -16.53 -3.09
CA HIS A 21 14.31 -17.84 -3.45
C HIS A 21 13.28 -18.80 -4.09
N SER A 22 12.04 -18.37 -4.33
CA SER A 22 11.07 -19.18 -5.10
C SER A 22 11.47 -19.23 -6.57
N ASP A 23 11.10 -20.31 -7.26
CA ASP A 23 11.50 -20.52 -8.66
C ASP A 23 10.84 -19.50 -9.61
N PHE A 24 9.66 -18.98 -9.24
CA PHE A 24 9.02 -17.87 -9.93
C PHE A 24 9.84 -16.56 -9.85
N SER A 25 10.37 -16.23 -8.66
CA SER A 25 11.25 -15.07 -8.46
C SER A 25 12.56 -15.21 -9.25
N LYS A 26 13.14 -16.43 -9.30
CA LYS A 26 14.34 -16.71 -10.11
C LYS A 26 14.08 -16.57 -11.60
N GLN A 27 12.94 -17.07 -12.10
CA GLN A 27 12.59 -16.95 -13.52
C GLN A 27 12.45 -15.48 -13.93
N ARG A 28 11.70 -14.68 -13.16
CA ARG A 28 11.56 -13.24 -13.43
C ARG A 28 12.89 -12.48 -13.40
N LEU A 29 13.82 -12.89 -12.55
CA LEU A 29 15.17 -12.32 -12.55
C LEU A 29 15.95 -12.71 -13.82
N LYS A 30 15.84 -13.97 -14.27
CA LYS A 30 16.46 -14.43 -15.52
C LYS A 30 15.88 -13.70 -16.74
N ASP A 31 14.55 -13.54 -16.81
CA ASP A 31 13.88 -12.80 -17.88
C ASP A 31 14.33 -11.33 -17.90
N GLY A 32 14.50 -10.72 -16.72
CA GLY A 32 15.04 -9.37 -16.57
C GLY A 32 16.50 -9.23 -17.03
N VAL A 33 17.35 -10.24 -16.78
CA VAL A 33 18.72 -10.28 -17.29
C VAL A 33 18.75 -10.39 -18.81
N VAL A 34 17.90 -11.24 -19.41
CA VAL A 34 17.79 -11.36 -20.87
C VAL A 34 17.30 -10.04 -21.50
N TYR A 35 16.34 -9.36 -20.88
CA TYR A 35 15.88 -8.06 -21.37
C TYR A 35 16.96 -6.96 -21.25
N TYR A 36 17.77 -6.99 -20.17
CA TYR A 36 18.91 -6.10 -20.02
C TYR A 36 20.00 -6.35 -21.09
N GLU A 37 20.31 -7.61 -21.37
CA GLU A 37 21.23 -8.02 -22.45
C GLU A 37 20.76 -7.51 -23.82
N ASN A 38 19.47 -7.67 -24.14
CA ASN A 38 18.87 -7.10 -25.35
C ASN A 38 18.99 -5.57 -25.40
N LEU A 39 18.73 -4.85 -24.31
CA LEU A 39 18.89 -3.39 -24.25
C LEU A 39 20.34 -2.95 -24.48
N LEU A 40 21.33 -3.71 -23.99
CA LEU A 40 22.74 -3.42 -24.25
C LEU A 40 23.11 -3.63 -25.73
N LEU A 41 22.57 -4.68 -26.38
CA LEU A 41 22.73 -4.93 -27.81
C LEU A 41 22.05 -3.85 -28.67
N GLU A 42 20.80 -3.47 -28.33
CA GLU A 42 20.04 -2.41 -29.02
C GLU A 42 20.74 -1.03 -28.97
N ASN A 43 21.62 -0.81 -28.00
CA ASN A 43 22.36 0.44 -27.81
C ASN A 43 23.87 0.32 -28.16
N ASP A 44 24.28 -0.76 -28.83
CA ASP A 44 25.67 -1.01 -29.27
C ASP A 44 26.71 -0.96 -28.13
N LEU A 45 26.32 -1.43 -26.93
CA LEU A 45 27.16 -1.42 -25.72
C LEU A 45 27.87 -2.75 -25.45
N ILE A 46 27.42 -3.85 -26.07
CA ILE A 46 28.05 -5.18 -25.99
C ILE A 46 28.02 -5.87 -27.35
N MET A 47 28.89 -6.87 -27.54
CA MET A 47 28.89 -7.73 -28.73
C MET A 47 27.93 -8.91 -28.57
N GLU A 48 27.36 -9.38 -29.69
CA GLU A 48 26.46 -10.54 -29.77
C GLU A 48 27.16 -11.89 -29.49
N SER A 49 28.50 -11.93 -29.56
CA SER A 49 29.31 -13.10 -29.23
C SER A 49 30.28 -12.81 -28.09
N SER A 50 30.40 -13.77 -27.16
CA SER A 50 31.36 -13.74 -26.06
C SER A 50 32.69 -14.38 -26.43
N SER A 51 33.76 -14.00 -25.73
CA SER A 51 35.06 -14.66 -25.80
C SER A 51 35.05 -15.98 -25.03
N ASP A 52 35.72 -17.02 -25.56
CA ASP A 52 35.94 -18.30 -24.88
C ASP A 52 36.73 -18.17 -23.56
N THR A 53 37.46 -17.06 -23.38
CA THR A 53 38.21 -16.74 -22.17
C THR A 53 37.78 -15.41 -21.56
N LEU A 54 37.48 -15.41 -20.26
CA LEU A 54 37.19 -14.21 -19.48
C LEU A 54 38.52 -13.56 -19.02
N SER A 55 38.68 -12.27 -19.28
CA SER A 55 39.79 -11.47 -18.72
C SER A 55 39.54 -11.09 -17.27
N GLU A 56 40.59 -10.70 -16.53
CA GLU A 56 40.46 -10.19 -15.16
C GLU A 56 39.54 -8.96 -15.09
N ASP A 57 39.64 -8.05 -16.08
CA ASP A 57 38.75 -6.88 -16.20
C ASP A 57 37.29 -7.29 -16.40
N ALA A 58 37.01 -8.29 -17.24
CA ALA A 58 35.66 -8.81 -17.44
C ALA A 58 35.10 -9.44 -16.15
N MET A 59 35.94 -10.13 -15.37
CA MET A 59 35.56 -10.67 -14.06
C MET A 59 35.30 -9.57 -13.02
N LEU A 60 36.03 -8.45 -13.08
CA LEU A 60 35.80 -7.29 -12.22
C LEU A 60 34.49 -6.57 -12.56
N ILE A 61 34.25 -6.29 -13.85
CA ILE A 61 33.00 -5.70 -14.34
C ILE A 61 31.80 -6.60 -13.97
N GLY A 62 31.91 -7.91 -14.19
CA GLY A 62 30.87 -8.87 -13.80
C GLY A 62 30.60 -8.91 -12.29
N ARG A 63 31.63 -8.66 -11.46
CA ARG A 63 31.49 -8.58 -10.00
C ARG A 63 30.80 -7.28 -9.56
N GLU A 64 31.12 -6.15 -10.18
CA GLU A 64 30.43 -4.87 -9.88
C GLU A 64 28.97 -4.87 -10.35
N LEU A 65 28.68 -5.49 -11.50
CA LEU A 65 27.30 -5.74 -11.95
C LEU A 65 26.54 -6.67 -10.98
N TYR A 66 27.20 -7.71 -10.46
CA TYR A 66 26.63 -8.60 -9.44
C TYR A 66 26.35 -7.86 -8.13
N ASN A 67 27.29 -7.05 -7.63
CA ASN A 67 27.10 -6.24 -6.43
C ASN A 67 25.95 -5.24 -6.62
N SER A 68 25.94 -4.50 -7.74
CA SER A 68 24.84 -3.59 -8.10
C SER A 68 23.49 -4.31 -8.19
N THR A 69 23.48 -5.55 -8.67
CA THR A 69 22.27 -6.40 -8.73
C THR A 69 21.83 -6.83 -7.33
N LEU A 70 22.76 -7.18 -6.43
CA LEU A 70 22.44 -7.44 -5.02
C LEU A 70 21.89 -6.19 -4.32
N ASP A 71 22.47 -5.02 -4.57
CA ASP A 71 21.99 -3.75 -4.03
C ASP A 71 20.56 -3.47 -4.53
N VAL A 72 20.32 -3.56 -5.83
CA VAL A 72 18.98 -3.44 -6.44
C VAL A 72 17.99 -4.47 -5.89
N LEU A 73 18.42 -5.71 -5.59
CA LEU A 73 17.56 -6.74 -4.97
C LEU A 73 17.39 -6.55 -3.45
N SER A 74 18.28 -5.81 -2.79
CA SER A 74 18.17 -5.46 -1.37
C SER A 74 17.26 -4.24 -1.16
N GLU A 75 17.35 -3.25 -2.05
CA GLU A 75 16.43 -2.11 -2.15
C GLU A 75 15.05 -2.59 -2.62
N LYS A 76 15.00 -3.45 -3.64
CA LYS A 76 13.81 -4.22 -4.00
C LYS A 76 13.67 -5.44 -3.10
N LYS A 77 13.48 -5.18 -1.80
CA LYS A 77 12.55 -6.00 -1.03
C LYS A 77 11.29 -6.13 -1.88
N PHE A 78 10.97 -7.34 -2.35
CA PHE A 78 9.74 -7.60 -3.07
C PHE A 78 8.58 -7.51 -2.07
N ILE A 79 8.25 -6.28 -1.76
CA ILE A 79 6.96 -5.80 -1.32
C ILE A 79 5.92 -6.62 -2.08
N SER A 80 5.15 -7.45 -1.37
CA SER A 80 3.95 -8.06 -1.97
C SER A 80 3.08 -6.93 -2.51
N ASP A 81 2.26 -7.17 -3.53
CA ASP A 81 1.42 -6.09 -4.09
C ASP A 81 0.52 -5.45 -2.99
N GLU A 82 0.32 -6.12 -1.84
CA GLU A 82 -0.32 -5.61 -0.61
C GLU A 82 0.56 -4.65 0.21
N GLU A 83 1.87 -4.88 0.34
CA GLU A 83 2.76 -3.90 0.98
C GLU A 83 2.91 -2.62 0.14
N LEU A 84 2.70 -2.69 -1.19
CA LEU A 84 2.69 -1.52 -2.08
C LEU A 84 1.45 -0.64 -1.88
N ILE A 85 0.46 -1.11 -1.12
CA ILE A 85 -0.69 -0.33 -0.66
C ILE A 85 -0.30 0.48 0.60
N HIS A 86 0.41 -0.11 1.56
CA HIS A 86 0.62 0.49 2.90
C HIS A 86 2.06 0.94 3.25
N ALA A 87 3.07 0.68 2.41
CA ALA A 87 4.47 1.02 2.70
C ALA A 87 4.88 2.47 2.36
N GLN A 88 3.98 3.46 2.52
CA GLN A 88 4.33 4.84 2.93
C GLN A 88 3.06 5.66 3.24
N GLU A 89 2.89 5.97 4.53
CA GLU A 89 2.10 7.09 5.09
C GLU A 89 0.66 7.29 4.58
N GLU A 90 -0.28 6.47 5.09
CA GLU A 90 -1.70 6.85 5.10
C GLU A 90 -2.04 7.69 6.34
N CYS A 91 -2.50 8.92 6.10
CA CYS A 91 -3.22 9.71 7.09
C CYS A 91 -4.62 9.12 7.26
N ILE A 92 -5.00 8.81 8.51
CA ILE A 92 -6.39 8.48 8.87
C ILE A 92 -6.84 9.49 9.92
N GLU A 93 -7.94 10.19 9.60
CA GLU A 93 -8.66 11.04 10.54
C GLU A 93 -9.26 10.17 11.64
N GLY A 94 -8.92 10.49 12.90
CA GLY A 94 -9.52 9.88 14.09
C GLY A 94 -9.27 10.78 15.28
N ASN A 95 -10.28 10.97 16.13
CA ASN A 95 -10.16 11.84 17.30
C ASN A 95 -8.99 11.39 18.18
N PHE A 96 -8.09 12.32 18.47
CA PHE A 96 -6.99 12.11 19.41
C PHE A 96 -7.54 12.01 20.83
N GLU A 97 -7.53 10.80 21.41
CA GLU A 97 -7.15 10.64 22.80
C GLU A 97 -5.70 10.17 22.85
N ALA A 98 -4.85 10.94 23.52
CA ALA A 98 -3.43 10.66 23.59
C ALA A 98 -3.16 9.48 24.53
N ILE A 99 -2.73 8.35 23.98
CA ILE A 99 -2.09 7.29 24.75
C ILE A 99 -0.59 7.39 24.49
N ALA A 100 0.18 7.69 25.53
CA ALA A 100 1.63 7.66 25.49
C ALA A 100 2.10 6.19 25.37
N ASP A 101 2.70 5.83 24.24
CA ASP A 101 3.40 4.56 24.07
C ASP A 101 4.91 4.80 24.11
N ASP A 102 5.48 4.67 25.30
CA ASP A 102 6.88 4.94 25.59
C ASP A 102 7.71 3.65 25.49
N SER A 103 8.15 3.33 24.25
CA SER A 103 9.11 2.22 24.01
C SER A 103 10.02 2.41 22.78
N HIS A 104 10.99 3.34 22.91
CA HIS A 104 12.34 3.24 22.30
C HIS A 104 13.10 2.02 22.89
N ASP A 105 14.18 1.40 22.38
CA ASP A 105 15.05 1.42 21.16
C ASP A 105 15.64 -0.03 21.01
N ASP A 106 16.54 -0.45 20.10
CA ASP A 106 17.39 0.17 19.05
C ASP A 106 17.59 -0.85 17.88
N TYR A 107 18.36 -0.47 16.87
CA TYR A 107 19.07 -1.29 15.87
C TYR A 107 19.71 -2.58 16.43
N VAL A 108 19.60 -3.69 15.68
CA VAL A 108 20.24 -4.99 16.01
C VAL A 108 21.27 -5.35 14.92
N PRO A 109 22.57 -5.49 15.25
CA PRO A 109 23.60 -5.91 14.28
C PRO A 109 23.42 -7.35 13.79
N ASP A 110 23.87 -7.63 12.56
CA ASP A 110 23.93 -8.99 12.01
C ASP A 110 24.94 -9.87 12.77
N GLU A 111 24.43 -10.87 13.50
CA GLU A 111 25.25 -11.93 14.11
C GLU A 111 25.23 -13.23 13.28
N LYS A 112 26.42 -13.82 13.12
CA LYS A 112 26.78 -14.99 12.31
C LYS A 112 25.73 -16.12 12.24
N LYS A 113 25.50 -16.62 11.02
CA LYS A 113 24.71 -17.84 10.72
C LYS A 113 25.14 -19.01 11.62
N PHE A 114 24.28 -19.41 12.56
CA PHE A 114 24.43 -20.67 13.27
C PHE A 114 24.23 -21.84 12.29
N LYS A 115 25.15 -22.83 12.31
CA LYS A 115 24.93 -24.10 11.61
C LYS A 115 23.69 -24.77 12.22
N LYS A 116 22.72 -25.17 11.39
CA LYS A 116 21.65 -26.07 11.82
C LYS A 116 22.31 -27.36 12.31
N SER A 117 22.19 -27.66 13.60
CA SER A 117 22.40 -29.01 14.13
C SER A 117 21.09 -29.77 14.05
N ASP A 118 21.11 -31.01 13.59
CA ASP A 118 19.91 -31.87 13.54
C ASP A 118 19.35 -32.07 14.96
N PHE A 119 18.25 -31.39 15.26
CA PHE A 119 17.56 -31.48 16.54
C PHE A 119 16.73 -32.76 16.58
N ILE A 120 17.12 -33.71 17.43
CA ILE A 120 16.40 -34.98 17.63
C ILE A 120 15.32 -34.75 18.70
N THR A 121 14.06 -34.74 18.26
CA THR A 121 12.89 -34.46 19.12
C THR A 121 12.68 -35.52 20.19
N LEU A 122 12.07 -35.13 21.31
CA LEU A 122 11.66 -36.06 22.37
C LEU A 122 10.77 -37.20 21.85
N GLU A 123 9.83 -36.91 20.94
CA GLU A 123 8.97 -37.91 20.31
C GLU A 123 9.78 -38.97 19.55
N TYR A 124 10.81 -38.55 18.81
CA TYR A 124 11.72 -39.48 18.13
C TYR A 124 12.49 -40.35 19.12
N LYS A 125 12.95 -39.78 20.24
CA LYS A 125 13.61 -40.54 21.32
C LYS A 125 12.66 -41.61 21.90
N ILE A 126 11.41 -41.25 22.21
CA ILE A 126 10.38 -42.18 22.69
C ILE A 126 10.15 -43.32 21.68
N LYS A 127 10.00 -42.98 20.39
CA LYS A 127 9.84 -43.97 19.31
C LYS A 127 11.00 -44.97 19.27
N VAL A 128 12.24 -44.49 19.31
CA VAL A 128 13.43 -45.37 19.25
C VAL A 128 13.56 -46.23 20.51
N LEU A 129 13.27 -45.69 21.69
CA LEU A 129 13.25 -46.47 22.94
C LEU A 129 12.21 -47.58 22.90
N ASN A 130 11.01 -47.30 22.38
CA ASN A 130 9.96 -48.32 22.26
C ASN A 130 10.35 -49.45 21.30
N VAL A 131 10.95 -49.12 20.15
CA VAL A 131 11.47 -50.13 19.20
C VAL A 131 12.61 -50.95 19.81
N ALA A 132 13.54 -50.32 20.53
CA ALA A 132 14.64 -51.01 21.21
C ALA A 132 14.15 -51.92 22.35
N LYS A 133 13.13 -51.49 23.11
CA LYS A 133 12.50 -52.30 24.17
C LYS A 133 11.70 -53.48 23.62
N ALA A 134 11.03 -53.31 22.47
CA ALA A 134 10.33 -54.39 21.77
C ALA A 134 11.28 -55.45 21.19
N HIS A 135 12.54 -55.08 20.87
CA HIS A 135 13.51 -55.97 20.26
C HIS A 135 14.90 -55.93 20.93
N PRO A 136 15.05 -56.47 22.17
CA PRO A 136 16.29 -56.33 22.96
C PRO A 136 17.55 -56.95 22.36
N THR A 137 17.42 -57.85 21.38
CA THR A 137 18.52 -58.57 20.74
C THR A 137 19.04 -57.89 19.47
N TRP A 138 18.40 -56.81 19.00
CA TRP A 138 18.76 -56.15 17.75
C TRP A 138 20.06 -55.34 17.89
N LYS A 139 20.92 -55.44 16.86
CA LYS A 139 22.16 -54.64 16.75
C LYS A 139 21.85 -53.25 16.22
N LEU A 140 22.81 -52.33 16.34
CA LEU A 140 22.65 -50.91 15.97
C LEU A 140 22.17 -50.75 14.52
N ASP A 141 22.83 -51.44 13.59
CA ASP A 141 22.50 -51.43 12.16
C ASP A 141 21.08 -51.97 11.89
N THR A 142 20.62 -52.93 12.70
CA THR A 142 19.25 -53.47 12.63
C THR A 142 18.24 -52.42 13.08
N LEU A 143 18.47 -51.73 14.21
CA LEU A 143 17.60 -50.64 14.67
C LEU A 143 17.56 -49.48 13.67
N GLN A 144 18.73 -49.07 13.14
CA GLN A 144 18.82 -47.99 12.14
C GLN A 144 18.01 -48.30 10.88
N LYS A 145 18.07 -49.56 10.38
CA LYS A 145 17.26 -50.04 9.24
C LYS A 145 15.75 -50.07 9.54
N HIS A 146 15.34 -50.19 10.80
CA HIS A 146 13.93 -50.21 11.23
C HIS A 146 13.49 -48.86 11.82
N GLY A 147 13.88 -47.76 11.18
CA GLY A 147 13.39 -46.41 11.49
C GLY A 147 14.15 -45.65 12.58
N CYS A 148 15.16 -46.24 13.21
CA CYS A 148 15.99 -45.58 14.23
C CYS A 148 17.24 -44.88 13.64
N GLY A 149 17.19 -44.40 12.39
CA GLY A 149 18.35 -43.86 11.66
C GLY A 149 19.15 -42.73 12.33
N HIS A 150 18.56 -41.94 13.24
CA HIS A 150 19.32 -40.92 14.01
C HIS A 150 20.00 -41.47 15.28
N LEU A 151 19.79 -42.73 15.64
CA LEU A 151 20.50 -43.41 16.74
C LEU A 151 21.93 -43.76 16.28
N LYS A 152 22.88 -42.85 16.51
CA LYS A 152 24.28 -43.03 16.07
C LYS A 152 25.09 -44.05 16.88
N ARG A 153 24.69 -44.34 18.13
CA ARG A 153 25.38 -45.25 19.07
C ARG A 153 24.36 -45.89 20.02
N MET A 154 24.63 -47.11 20.49
CA MET A 154 23.72 -47.82 21.42
C MET A 154 23.67 -47.21 22.84
N ASP A 155 24.74 -46.57 23.29
CA ASP A 155 24.78 -45.90 24.61
C ASP A 155 23.85 -44.68 24.69
N HIS A 156 23.52 -44.07 23.55
CA HIS A 156 22.50 -43.01 23.48
C HIS A 156 21.13 -43.47 23.96
N LEU A 157 20.79 -44.76 23.91
CA LEU A 157 19.51 -45.27 24.44
C LEU A 157 19.38 -44.96 25.94
N LYS A 158 20.44 -45.15 26.73
CA LYS A 158 20.42 -44.83 28.18
C LYS A 158 20.31 -43.33 28.45
N VAL A 159 20.91 -42.51 27.58
CA VAL A 159 20.80 -41.04 27.66
C VAL A 159 19.39 -40.59 27.31
N TRP A 160 18.81 -41.15 26.24
CA TRP A 160 17.46 -40.82 25.78
C TRP A 160 16.38 -41.31 26.74
N GLU A 161 16.57 -42.46 27.39
CA GLU A 161 15.68 -42.96 28.44
C GLU A 161 15.63 -41.96 29.61
N LYS A 162 16.79 -41.50 30.08
CA LYS A 162 16.89 -40.44 31.09
C LYS A 162 16.31 -39.09 30.61
N ASP A 163 16.51 -38.71 29.35
CA ASP A 163 15.89 -37.51 28.77
C ASP A 163 14.35 -37.60 28.80
N VAL A 164 13.79 -38.79 28.52
CA VAL A 164 12.34 -39.05 28.54
C VAL A 164 11.78 -39.04 29.96
N GLU A 165 12.46 -39.69 30.91
CA GLU A 165 12.10 -39.65 32.34
C GLU A 165 12.09 -38.21 32.91
N GLN A 166 12.95 -37.34 32.39
CA GLN A 166 13.03 -35.92 32.79
C GLN A 166 12.03 -35.01 32.05
N GLY A 167 11.11 -35.56 31.25
CA GLY A 167 10.14 -34.77 30.46
C GLY A 167 10.81 -33.95 29.34
N GLY A 168 11.90 -34.45 28.79
CA GLY A 168 12.67 -33.83 27.72
C GLY A 168 13.88 -33.01 28.19
N THR A 169 14.78 -32.76 27.24
CA THR A 169 15.97 -31.93 27.48
C THR A 169 15.60 -30.47 27.66
N LYS A 170 16.57 -29.66 28.11
CA LYS A 170 16.45 -28.21 28.14
C LYS A 170 16.02 -27.62 26.79
N PHE A 171 16.48 -28.18 25.68
CA PHE A 171 16.12 -27.74 24.32
C PHE A 171 14.68 -28.11 23.94
N ASP A 172 14.23 -29.32 24.29
CA ASP A 172 12.83 -29.73 24.08
C ASP A 172 11.88 -28.78 24.83
N LYS A 173 12.20 -28.44 26.09
CA LYS A 173 11.40 -27.52 26.92
C LYS A 173 11.39 -26.09 26.35
N PHE A 174 12.52 -25.59 25.82
CA PHE A 174 12.56 -24.33 25.06
C PHE A 174 11.70 -24.37 23.79
N HIS A 175 11.69 -25.48 23.06
CA HIS A 175 10.86 -25.64 21.85
C HIS A 175 9.36 -25.61 22.17
N VAL A 176 8.94 -26.26 23.26
CA VAL A 176 7.53 -26.22 23.71
C VAL A 176 7.10 -24.79 24.07
N ILE A 177 7.92 -24.05 24.81
CA ILE A 177 7.66 -22.63 25.14
C ILE A 177 7.53 -21.78 23.86
N ASP A 178 8.38 -22.05 22.88
CA ASP A 178 8.39 -21.35 21.61
C ASP A 178 7.13 -21.60 20.78
N SER A 179 6.80 -22.87 20.53
CA SER A 179 5.61 -23.27 19.78
C SER A 179 4.35 -22.71 20.44
N TRP A 180 4.18 -22.92 21.76
CA TRP A 180 2.99 -22.47 22.48
C TRP A 180 2.81 -20.94 22.43
N THR A 181 3.90 -20.18 22.51
CA THR A 181 3.86 -18.71 22.37
C THR A 181 3.47 -18.30 20.96
N TYR A 182 3.90 -19.05 19.93
CA TYR A 182 3.53 -18.81 18.54
C TYR A 182 2.07 -19.19 18.25
N ASP A 183 1.60 -20.33 18.74
CA ASP A 183 0.20 -20.76 18.62
C ASP A 183 -0.75 -19.72 19.23
N ARG A 184 -0.41 -19.18 20.42
CA ARG A 184 -1.17 -18.08 21.04
C ARG A 184 -1.10 -16.76 20.26
N PHE A 185 0.04 -16.46 19.62
CA PHE A 185 0.13 -15.32 18.71
C PHE A 185 -0.81 -15.50 17.51
N VAL A 186 -0.77 -16.67 16.84
CA VAL A 186 -1.63 -16.98 15.69
C VAL A 186 -3.11 -16.90 16.05
N GLU A 187 -3.52 -17.49 17.18
CA GLU A 187 -4.91 -17.43 17.65
C GLU A 187 -5.39 -15.98 17.91
N MET A 188 -4.58 -15.17 18.60
CA MET A 188 -4.93 -13.77 18.87
C MET A 188 -4.99 -12.93 17.59
N ARG A 189 -4.10 -13.19 16.62
CA ARG A 189 -4.11 -12.50 15.33
C ARG A 189 -5.25 -12.95 14.41
N ARG A 190 -5.66 -14.23 14.42
CA ARG A 190 -6.90 -14.71 13.77
C ARG A 190 -8.13 -14.00 14.32
N ASN A 191 -8.16 -13.70 15.62
CA ASN A 191 -9.23 -12.95 16.28
C ASN A 191 -9.02 -11.42 16.25
N TYR A 192 -8.10 -10.91 15.41
CA TYR A 192 -7.73 -9.50 15.24
C TYR A 192 -7.29 -8.75 16.52
N LYS A 193 -7.13 -9.44 17.66
CA LYS A 193 -6.78 -8.84 18.95
C LYS A 193 -5.37 -8.23 18.91
N GLN A 194 -5.17 -7.12 19.62
CA GLN A 194 -3.87 -6.46 19.72
C GLN A 194 -2.87 -7.37 20.44
N VAL A 195 -1.67 -7.49 19.88
CA VAL A 195 -0.58 -8.28 20.47
C VAL A 195 0.67 -7.42 20.57
N THR A 196 1.19 -7.28 21.78
CA THR A 196 2.39 -6.49 22.09
C THR A 196 3.59 -7.39 22.40
N THR A 197 4.79 -6.81 22.39
CA THR A 197 6.02 -7.45 22.90
C THR A 197 5.81 -8.04 24.31
N ARG A 198 5.10 -7.31 25.19
CA ARG A 198 4.79 -7.74 26.56
C ARG A 198 3.89 -8.97 26.61
N ASN A 199 2.91 -9.09 25.70
CA ASN A 199 2.05 -10.27 25.64
C ASN A 199 2.84 -11.53 25.25
N LEU A 200 3.74 -11.42 24.26
CA LEU A 200 4.64 -12.53 23.89
C LEU A 200 5.50 -12.98 25.09
N GLN A 201 5.98 -12.02 25.91
CA GLN A 201 6.75 -12.34 27.12
C GLN A 201 5.90 -13.03 28.18
N GLN A 202 4.68 -12.55 28.42
CA GLN A 202 3.74 -13.15 29.38
C GLN A 202 3.35 -14.57 28.95
N TRP A 203 3.08 -14.80 27.67
CA TRP A 203 2.78 -16.12 27.12
C TRP A 203 3.97 -17.08 27.25
N ALA A 204 5.18 -16.63 26.93
CA ALA A 204 6.37 -17.45 27.08
C ALA A 204 6.66 -17.82 28.56
N LEU A 205 6.41 -16.90 29.50
CA LEU A 205 6.51 -17.18 30.93
C LEU A 205 5.41 -18.14 31.42
N ALA A 206 4.18 -18.03 30.89
CA ALA A 206 3.07 -18.94 31.20
C ALA A 206 3.27 -20.35 30.61
N ALA A 207 3.96 -20.48 29.48
CA ALA A 207 4.41 -21.78 28.99
C ALA A 207 5.56 -22.34 29.85
N ALA A 208 6.49 -21.47 30.27
CA ALA A 208 7.65 -21.88 31.06
C ALA A 208 7.31 -22.34 32.49
N SER A 209 6.19 -21.90 33.08
CA SER A 209 5.76 -22.35 34.42
C SER A 209 5.43 -23.85 34.49
N GLN A 210 5.20 -24.50 33.34
CA GLN A 210 5.04 -25.95 33.23
C GLN A 210 6.36 -26.72 33.45
N PHE A 211 7.50 -26.02 33.52
CA PHE A 211 8.84 -26.59 33.69
C PHE A 211 9.57 -25.96 34.89
N PRO A 212 9.26 -26.36 36.15
CA PRO A 212 9.84 -25.76 37.36
C PRO A 212 11.38 -25.74 37.39
N ASP A 213 12.02 -26.76 36.82
CA ASP A 213 13.49 -26.88 36.77
C ASP A 213 14.14 -25.99 35.69
N LEU A 214 13.35 -25.31 34.84
CA LEU A 214 13.85 -24.49 33.76
C LEU A 214 13.90 -23.01 34.15
N GLN A 215 15.12 -22.50 34.36
CA GLN A 215 15.36 -21.06 34.49
C GLN A 215 15.19 -20.34 33.13
N PHE A 216 13.95 -20.17 32.69
CA PHE A 216 13.58 -19.41 31.50
C PHE A 216 13.49 -17.90 31.81
N LYS A 217 13.91 -17.06 30.85
CA LYS A 217 13.73 -15.60 30.91
C LYS A 217 13.25 -15.07 29.57
N ALA A 218 12.04 -14.53 29.54
CA ALA A 218 11.45 -13.85 28.38
C ALA A 218 12.08 -12.45 28.14
N SER A 219 13.41 -12.39 28.00
CA SER A 219 14.16 -11.15 27.77
C SER A 219 13.84 -10.51 26.42
N ASN A 220 14.12 -9.20 26.27
CA ASN A 220 13.96 -8.51 24.98
C ASN A 220 14.75 -9.19 23.84
N ARG A 221 15.97 -9.72 24.13
CA ARG A 221 16.76 -10.51 23.17
C ARG A 221 16.08 -11.83 22.78
N TRP A 222 15.38 -12.49 23.71
CA TRP A 222 14.58 -13.67 23.39
C TRP A 222 13.39 -13.31 22.48
N VAL A 223 12.64 -12.24 22.80
CA VAL A 223 11.49 -11.82 21.98
C VAL A 223 11.93 -11.37 20.58
N ALA A 224 13.06 -10.68 20.45
CA ALA A 224 13.62 -10.32 19.15
C ALA A 224 13.92 -11.57 18.30
N LYS A 225 14.58 -12.58 18.88
CA LYS A 225 14.85 -13.87 18.20
C LYS A 225 13.59 -14.71 17.97
N PHE A 226 12.56 -14.60 18.81
CA PHE A 226 11.25 -15.20 18.59
C PHE A 226 10.56 -14.57 17.38
N LYS A 227 10.45 -13.23 17.37
CA LYS A 227 9.90 -12.45 16.26
C LYS A 227 10.60 -12.78 14.93
N GLN A 228 11.94 -12.82 14.93
CA GLN A 228 12.73 -13.17 13.76
C GLN A 228 12.47 -14.60 13.24
N ARG A 229 12.42 -15.60 14.12
CA ARG A 229 12.21 -17.01 13.72
C ARG A 229 10.82 -17.28 13.14
N HIS A 230 9.83 -16.51 13.58
CA HIS A 230 8.43 -16.64 13.17
C HIS A 230 7.97 -15.54 12.20
N ASN A 231 8.90 -14.77 11.61
CA ASN A 231 8.64 -13.67 10.67
C ASN A 231 7.66 -12.58 11.19
N ILE A 232 7.59 -12.38 12.50
CA ILE A 232 6.71 -11.40 13.15
C ILE A 232 7.40 -10.03 13.18
N CYS A 233 6.74 -9.01 12.65
CA CYS A 233 7.18 -7.61 12.76
C CYS A 233 6.12 -6.74 13.46
N GLN A 234 6.56 -5.60 14.00
CA GLN A 234 5.65 -4.59 14.57
C GLN A 234 5.12 -3.70 13.45
N ARG A 235 3.80 -3.48 13.43
CA ARG A 235 3.11 -2.61 12.47
C ARG A 235 2.18 -1.66 13.23
N LYS A 236 1.97 -0.47 12.69
CA LYS A 236 0.92 0.45 13.17
C LYS A 236 -0.45 -0.18 12.88
N ILE A 237 -1.39 -0.10 13.82
CA ILE A 237 -2.78 -0.48 13.57
C ILE A 237 -3.37 0.53 12.57
N THR A 238 -3.79 0.04 11.40
CA THR A 238 -4.39 0.86 10.32
C THR A 238 -5.90 1.01 10.49
N ARG A 239 -6.58 0.02 11.09
CA ARG A 239 -8.03 0.02 11.29
C ARG A 239 -8.39 -0.70 12.59
N PHE A 240 -9.27 -0.09 13.37
CA PHE A 240 -9.96 -0.76 14.47
C PHE A 240 -11.21 -1.47 13.94
N VAL A 241 -11.48 -2.67 14.46
CA VAL A 241 -12.58 -3.55 14.05
C VAL A 241 -13.28 -4.03 15.32
N SER A 242 -14.59 -3.83 15.39
CA SER A 242 -15.39 -4.32 16.52
C SER A 242 -15.71 -5.81 16.40
N GLU A 243 -16.06 -6.47 17.50
CA GLU A 243 -16.25 -7.93 17.51
C GLU A 243 -17.42 -8.40 16.62
N LYS A 244 -18.44 -7.54 16.40
CA LYS A 244 -19.51 -7.76 15.42
C LYS A 244 -19.06 -7.62 13.97
N GLU A 245 -17.91 -7.01 13.72
CA GLU A 245 -17.37 -6.77 12.39
C GLU A 245 -16.40 -7.86 11.91
N THR A 246 -15.94 -8.79 12.77
CA THR A 246 -15.07 -9.89 12.34
C THR A 246 -15.77 -10.80 11.31
N TYR A 247 -17.00 -11.24 11.60
CA TYR A 247 -17.89 -11.89 10.62
C TYR A 247 -18.22 -11.00 9.41
N SER A 248 -18.11 -9.67 9.56
CA SER A 248 -18.31 -8.75 8.44
C SER A 248 -17.12 -8.68 7.50
N ILE A 249 -15.88 -9.06 7.88
CA ILE A 249 -14.73 -8.97 6.96
C ILE A 249 -14.89 -9.96 5.80
N GLU A 250 -15.20 -11.22 6.08
CA GLU A 250 -15.50 -12.22 5.04
C GLU A 250 -16.69 -11.78 4.19
N THR A 251 -17.73 -11.22 4.83
CA THR A 251 -18.91 -10.66 4.14
C THR A 251 -18.55 -9.46 3.25
N ILE A 252 -17.63 -8.58 3.69
CA ILE A 252 -17.13 -7.42 2.93
C ILE A 252 -16.30 -7.89 1.74
N LEU A 253 -15.42 -8.89 1.92
CA LEU A 253 -14.63 -9.46 0.84
C LEU A 253 -15.53 -10.15 -0.21
N ALA A 254 -16.52 -10.94 0.24
CA ALA A 254 -17.50 -11.55 -0.65
C ALA A 254 -18.39 -10.51 -1.38
N SER A 255 -18.76 -9.42 -0.70
CA SER A 255 -19.51 -8.30 -1.29
C SER A 255 -18.66 -7.52 -2.31
N ALA A 256 -17.38 -7.28 -2.01
CA ALA A 256 -16.43 -6.67 -2.92
C ALA A 256 -16.21 -7.54 -4.18
N GLU A 257 -16.07 -8.86 -4.02
CA GLU A 257 -15.90 -9.76 -5.15
C GLU A 257 -17.19 -9.88 -5.99
N THR A 258 -18.35 -9.98 -5.35
CA THR A 258 -19.65 -9.93 -6.04
C THR A 258 -19.80 -8.64 -6.84
N PHE A 259 -19.40 -7.49 -6.25
CA PHE A 259 -19.41 -6.20 -6.94
C PHE A 259 -18.46 -6.17 -8.14
N ARG A 260 -17.24 -6.71 -8.02
CA ARG A 260 -16.30 -6.81 -9.15
C ARG A 260 -16.88 -7.63 -10.29
N LEU A 261 -17.37 -8.83 -10.02
CA LEU A 261 -17.95 -9.73 -11.03
C LEU A 261 -19.13 -9.07 -11.76
N GLN A 262 -20.09 -8.51 -11.02
CA GLN A 262 -21.24 -7.82 -11.60
C GLN A 262 -20.85 -6.56 -12.39
N THR A 263 -19.82 -5.83 -11.96
CA THR A 263 -19.39 -4.60 -12.61
C THR A 263 -18.58 -4.88 -13.87
N LYS A 264 -17.70 -5.90 -13.88
CA LYS A 264 -16.98 -6.35 -15.08
C LYS A 264 -17.94 -6.76 -16.21
N GLN A 265 -19.03 -7.47 -15.88
CA GLN A 265 -20.09 -7.83 -16.83
C GLN A 265 -20.82 -6.61 -17.44
N LEU A 266 -20.84 -5.47 -16.74
CA LEU A 266 -21.42 -4.23 -17.25
C LEU A 266 -20.41 -3.40 -18.05
N ILE A 267 -19.13 -3.40 -17.66
CA ILE A 267 -18.05 -2.65 -18.31
C ILE A 267 -17.98 -2.92 -19.81
N SER A 268 -18.22 -4.16 -20.27
CA SER A 268 -18.23 -4.49 -21.70
C SER A 268 -19.29 -3.76 -22.54
N ASN A 269 -20.33 -3.21 -21.91
CA ASN A 269 -21.47 -2.60 -22.59
C ASN A 269 -21.31 -1.08 -22.77
N PHE A 270 -20.24 -0.49 -22.26
CA PHE A 270 -19.97 0.95 -22.31
C PHE A 270 -18.58 1.23 -22.89
N ASN A 271 -18.43 2.37 -23.56
CA ASN A 271 -17.12 2.86 -23.95
C ASN A 271 -16.32 3.25 -22.69
N SER A 272 -15.06 2.84 -22.61
CA SER A 272 -14.13 3.14 -21.49
C SER A 272 -13.96 4.63 -21.14
N ASP A 273 -14.20 5.55 -22.08
CA ASP A 273 -14.26 7.01 -21.80
C ASP A 273 -15.50 7.41 -20.97
N PHE A 274 -16.55 6.60 -21.02
CA PHE A 274 -17.84 6.80 -20.33
C PHE A 274 -18.08 5.75 -19.24
N ILE A 275 -17.02 5.12 -18.72
CA ILE A 275 -17.05 4.34 -17.49
C ILE A 275 -16.30 5.16 -16.44
N ILE A 276 -17.03 5.73 -15.48
CA ILE A 276 -16.57 6.81 -14.62
C ILE A 276 -16.67 6.39 -13.16
N ASN A 277 -15.61 6.61 -12.38
CA ASN A 277 -15.67 6.59 -10.93
C ASN A 277 -15.43 8.01 -10.40
N THR A 278 -16.21 8.40 -9.40
CA THR A 278 -16.06 9.67 -8.69
C THR A 278 -16.24 9.44 -7.21
N ASP A 279 -15.53 10.22 -6.40
CA ASP A 279 -15.70 10.27 -4.95
C ASP A 279 -15.17 11.60 -4.40
N GLN A 280 -15.36 11.88 -3.11
CA GLN A 280 -14.97 13.11 -2.42
C GLN A 280 -13.83 12.84 -1.42
N THR A 281 -12.65 13.43 -1.64
CA THR A 281 -11.53 13.29 -0.70
C THR A 281 -11.42 14.46 0.29
N GLY A 282 -11.06 14.15 1.54
CA GLY A 282 -10.71 15.11 2.58
C GLY A 282 -9.35 15.75 2.33
N CYS A 283 -9.30 17.09 2.41
CA CYS A 283 -8.11 17.89 2.22
C CYS A 283 -7.91 18.85 3.41
N GLN A 284 -6.71 18.84 4.00
CA GLN A 284 -6.29 19.83 4.99
C GLN A 284 -5.85 21.11 4.28
N TYR A 285 -5.98 22.27 4.95
CA TYR A 285 -5.41 23.52 4.42
C TYR A 285 -3.87 23.49 4.46
N GLN A 286 -3.29 22.80 5.44
CA GLN A 286 -1.85 22.58 5.56
C GLN A 286 -1.57 21.09 5.83
N SER A 287 -0.78 20.45 4.96
CA SER A 287 -0.32 19.07 5.16
C SER A 287 0.64 19.00 6.34
N HIS A 288 0.33 18.18 7.36
CA HIS A 288 1.26 17.91 8.46
C HIS A 288 2.07 16.63 8.23
N PHE A 289 3.29 16.61 8.77
CA PHE A 289 4.10 15.42 8.92
C PHE A 289 4.15 15.06 10.41
N ASN A 290 3.75 13.85 10.78
CA ASN A 290 3.83 13.37 12.17
C ASN A 290 5.27 12.94 12.57
N ARG A 291 6.25 13.28 11.73
CA ARG A 291 7.67 12.91 11.81
C ARG A 291 8.49 14.02 11.18
N THR A 292 9.61 14.36 11.78
CA THR A 292 10.62 15.24 11.21
C THR A 292 12.01 14.69 11.53
N LEU A 293 13.04 15.14 10.81
CA LEU A 293 14.42 14.81 11.13
C LEU A 293 14.87 15.65 12.34
N THR A 294 15.62 15.02 13.24
CA THR A 294 16.13 15.62 14.48
C THR A 294 17.42 14.90 14.89
N ASP A 295 18.17 15.47 15.82
CA ASP A 295 19.41 14.88 16.31
C ASP A 295 19.18 13.53 16.99
N LYS A 296 20.12 12.60 16.80
CA LYS A 296 20.00 11.23 17.35
C LYS A 296 19.96 11.29 18.88
N GLY A 297 18.91 10.70 19.47
CA GLY A 297 18.69 10.68 20.92
C GLY A 297 17.80 11.81 21.46
N SER A 298 17.29 12.70 20.60
CA SER A 298 16.29 13.71 20.96
C SER A 298 15.00 13.07 21.47
N LYS A 299 14.71 13.23 22.76
CA LYS A 299 13.50 12.68 23.42
C LYS A 299 12.23 13.47 23.16
N THR A 300 12.36 14.77 22.87
CA THR A 300 11.25 15.69 22.61
C THR A 300 11.55 16.45 21.34
N VAL A 301 10.60 16.46 20.41
CA VAL A 301 10.75 17.09 19.10
C VAL A 301 9.67 18.15 18.93
N PHE A 302 10.07 19.39 18.69
CA PHE A 302 9.17 20.51 18.47
C PHE A 302 9.12 20.85 16.99
N ALA A 303 7.92 21.19 16.49
CA ALA A 303 7.72 21.77 15.17
C ALA A 303 6.84 23.02 15.34
N ASN A 304 7.20 24.12 14.68
CA ASN A 304 6.40 25.34 14.69
C ASN A 304 5.28 25.21 13.64
N VAL A 305 4.08 25.65 13.99
CA VAL A 305 2.88 25.69 13.12
C VAL A 305 2.24 27.06 13.31
N GLN A 306 2.12 27.84 12.24
CA GLN A 306 1.65 29.22 12.34
C GLN A 306 0.17 29.35 12.74
N ASP A 307 -0.70 28.46 12.25
CA ASP A 307 -2.11 28.41 12.61
C ASP A 307 -2.59 26.96 12.82
N MET A 308 -2.77 26.57 14.08
CA MET A 308 -3.28 25.25 14.46
C MET A 308 -4.66 24.94 13.85
N ASN A 309 -5.45 25.97 13.50
CA ASN A 309 -6.75 25.77 12.84
C ASN A 309 -6.61 25.27 11.40
N LYS A 310 -5.46 25.51 10.73
CA LYS A 310 -5.19 24.99 9.37
C LYS A 310 -4.89 23.49 9.34
N LEU A 311 -4.56 22.91 10.49
CA LEU A 311 -4.40 21.47 10.70
C LEU A 311 -5.74 20.79 11.00
N SER A 312 -6.64 21.45 11.72
CA SER A 312 -7.91 20.86 12.19
C SER A 312 -9.09 21.08 11.23
N HIS A 313 -9.13 22.21 10.52
CA HIS A 313 -10.16 22.48 9.52
C HIS A 313 -9.82 21.79 8.20
N THR A 314 -10.83 21.15 7.60
CA THR A 314 -10.72 20.51 6.28
C THR A 314 -11.71 21.10 5.29
N TYR A 315 -11.35 21.02 4.02
CA TYR A 315 -12.24 21.18 2.89
C TYR A 315 -12.24 19.87 2.10
N THR A 316 -13.06 19.76 1.07
CA THR A 316 -13.07 18.56 0.25
C THR A 316 -13.01 18.85 -1.23
N ALA A 317 -12.41 17.92 -1.98
CA ALA A 317 -12.31 17.96 -3.42
C ALA A 317 -12.84 16.63 -4.01
N GLN A 318 -13.75 16.76 -4.95
CA GLN A 318 -14.32 15.65 -5.71
C GLN A 318 -13.73 15.64 -7.12
N TYR A 319 -13.02 14.55 -7.43
CA TYR A 319 -12.48 14.25 -8.74
C TYR A 319 -13.32 13.16 -9.41
N SER A 320 -13.17 13.00 -10.72
CA SER A 320 -13.76 11.89 -11.47
C SER A 320 -12.77 11.38 -12.51
N ILE A 321 -12.57 10.07 -12.56
CA ILE A 321 -11.66 9.38 -13.49
C ILE A 321 -12.42 8.39 -14.36
N THR A 322 -11.93 8.16 -15.57
CA THR A 322 -12.49 7.18 -16.52
C THR A 322 -11.69 5.88 -16.52
N LEU A 323 -12.31 4.77 -16.92
CA LEU A 323 -11.62 3.48 -17.17
C LEU A 323 -10.56 3.62 -18.28
N SER A 324 -10.79 4.48 -19.26
CA SER A 324 -9.80 4.81 -20.31
C SER A 324 -8.56 5.55 -19.79
N GLY A 325 -8.53 5.97 -18.53
CA GLY A 325 -7.38 6.63 -17.91
C GLY A 325 -7.42 8.16 -17.95
N LYS A 326 -8.55 8.78 -18.29
CA LYS A 326 -8.69 10.24 -18.34
C LYS A 326 -9.17 10.78 -17.00
N LEU A 327 -8.74 11.99 -16.66
CA LEU A 327 -9.36 12.80 -15.61
C LEU A 327 -10.45 13.66 -16.26
N LEU A 328 -11.64 13.75 -15.65
CA LEU A 328 -12.69 14.62 -16.19
C LEU A 328 -12.25 16.10 -16.13
N PRO A 329 -12.77 16.99 -17.00
CA PRO A 329 -12.21 18.35 -17.19
C PRO A 329 -12.23 19.28 -15.98
N GLN A 330 -12.96 18.96 -14.91
CA GLN A 330 -13.11 19.80 -13.73
C GLN A 330 -12.99 19.03 -12.42
N VAL A 331 -12.39 19.66 -11.41
CA VAL A 331 -12.45 19.25 -10.01
C VAL A 331 -13.49 20.11 -9.27
N PHE A 332 -14.32 19.48 -8.43
CA PHE A 332 -15.36 20.16 -7.66
C PHE A 332 -14.93 20.31 -6.20
N ILE A 333 -14.85 21.54 -5.68
CA ILE A 333 -14.31 21.84 -4.36
C ILE A 333 -15.41 22.39 -3.45
N CYS A 334 -15.55 21.80 -2.27
CA CYS A 334 -16.43 22.28 -1.21
C CYS A 334 -15.60 22.85 -0.06
N LEU A 335 -15.61 24.18 0.08
CA LEU A 335 -14.95 24.89 1.16
C LEU A 335 -15.81 24.91 2.43
N GLN A 336 -15.18 24.95 3.60
CA GLN A 336 -15.89 25.12 4.86
C GLN A 336 -16.18 26.61 5.13
N GLU A 337 -17.45 26.97 5.34
CA GLU A 337 -17.88 28.32 5.71
C GLU A 337 -18.84 28.27 6.91
N PRO A 338 -18.69 29.10 7.97
CA PRO A 338 -19.48 28.99 9.20
C PRO A 338 -21.00 29.07 9.02
N THR A 339 -21.46 29.90 8.09
CA THR A 339 -22.87 30.04 7.70
C THR A 339 -23.36 28.94 6.76
N GLY A 340 -22.43 28.28 6.05
CA GLY A 340 -22.68 27.38 4.93
C GLY A 340 -22.47 28.02 3.55
N ASP A 341 -22.52 29.36 3.48
CA ASP A 341 -22.49 30.14 2.25
C ASP A 341 -21.41 31.22 2.28
N PHE A 342 -20.79 31.48 1.12
CA PHE A 342 -19.84 32.59 0.99
C PHE A 342 -20.51 33.94 1.23
N GLY A 343 -20.01 34.72 2.20
CA GLY A 343 -20.39 36.12 2.37
C GLY A 343 -20.06 36.95 1.12
N PRO A 344 -20.75 38.08 0.84
CA PRO A 344 -20.73 38.75 -0.47
C PRO A 344 -19.32 39.06 -1.02
N ARG A 345 -18.43 39.56 -0.17
CA ARG A 345 -17.03 39.86 -0.54
C ARG A 345 -16.21 38.61 -0.84
N ILE A 346 -16.39 37.53 -0.07
CA ILE A 346 -15.70 36.25 -0.31
C ILE A 346 -16.22 35.64 -1.62
N LYS A 347 -17.53 35.71 -1.86
CA LYS A 347 -18.16 35.23 -3.09
C LYS A 347 -17.56 35.92 -4.33
N GLN A 348 -17.40 37.24 -4.31
CA GLN A 348 -16.76 37.98 -5.41
C GLN A 348 -15.33 37.47 -5.69
N HIS A 349 -14.48 37.38 -4.65
CA HIS A 349 -13.11 36.86 -4.83
C HIS A 349 -13.11 35.41 -5.36
N VAL A 350 -14.00 34.55 -4.86
CA VAL A 350 -14.14 33.16 -5.36
C VAL A 350 -14.57 33.13 -6.83
N GLU A 351 -15.47 34.01 -7.27
CA GLU A 351 -15.86 34.13 -8.68
C GLU A 351 -14.70 34.62 -9.56
N GLU A 352 -13.85 35.53 -9.07
CA GLU A 352 -12.62 35.96 -9.73
C GLU A 352 -11.59 34.81 -9.83
N TYR A 353 -11.42 34.03 -8.76
CA TYR A 353 -10.55 32.85 -8.76
C TYR A 353 -11.08 31.74 -9.70
N VAL A 354 -12.39 31.49 -9.77
CA VAL A 354 -12.96 30.51 -10.71
C VAL A 354 -12.79 30.94 -12.18
N LYS A 355 -12.86 32.24 -12.48
CA LYS A 355 -12.54 32.78 -13.83
C LYS A 355 -11.07 32.55 -14.21
N LYS A 356 -10.15 32.64 -13.23
CA LYS A 356 -8.71 32.40 -13.36
C LYS A 356 -8.36 30.90 -13.47
N TYR A 357 -9.00 30.07 -12.65
CA TYR A 357 -8.77 28.63 -12.51
C TYR A 357 -9.92 27.81 -13.13
N ARG A 358 -10.05 27.88 -14.46
CA ARG A 358 -11.23 27.39 -15.23
C ARG A 358 -11.56 25.89 -15.08
N ASN A 359 -10.61 25.08 -14.62
CA ASN A 359 -10.79 23.65 -14.33
C ASN A 359 -11.29 23.36 -12.90
N VAL A 360 -11.72 24.39 -12.16
CA VAL A 360 -12.22 24.26 -10.79
C VAL A 360 -13.66 24.78 -10.68
N VAL A 361 -14.55 23.98 -10.08
CA VAL A 361 -15.90 24.39 -9.69
C VAL A 361 -15.95 24.49 -8.17
N VAL A 362 -16.51 25.58 -7.63
CA VAL A 362 -16.46 25.87 -6.18
C VAL A 362 -17.86 25.96 -5.57
N THR A 363 -17.97 25.46 -4.34
CA THR A 363 -19.12 25.61 -3.47
C THR A 363 -18.66 25.67 -2.01
N SER A 364 -19.60 25.95 -1.09
CA SER A 364 -19.35 25.94 0.35
C SER A 364 -20.36 25.06 1.10
N SER A 365 -20.00 24.66 2.32
CA SER A 365 -20.92 24.10 3.32
C SER A 365 -20.39 24.33 4.75
N LYS A 366 -21.24 24.11 5.77
CA LYS A 366 -20.84 24.29 7.19
C LYS A 366 -19.74 23.34 7.65
N SER A 367 -19.61 22.19 7.02
CA SER A 367 -18.65 21.13 7.36
C SER A 367 -17.53 20.96 6.34
N GLY A 368 -17.53 21.73 5.25
CA GLY A 368 -16.66 21.48 4.09
C GLY A 368 -16.99 20.20 3.32
N LYS A 369 -18.03 19.45 3.73
CA LYS A 369 -18.49 18.22 3.08
C LYS A 369 -19.73 18.47 2.19
N LEU A 370 -19.93 17.60 1.20
CA LEU A 370 -21.10 17.67 0.31
C LEU A 370 -22.39 17.27 1.02
N THR A 371 -23.48 17.94 0.67
CA THR A 371 -24.86 17.54 0.96
C THR A 371 -25.51 17.04 -0.32
N THR A 372 -26.69 16.40 -0.25
CA THR A 372 -27.40 15.89 -1.45
C THR A 372 -27.64 16.99 -2.50
N ILE A 373 -27.91 18.23 -2.05
CA ILE A 373 -28.08 19.40 -2.92
C ILE A 373 -26.76 19.78 -3.59
N LEU A 374 -25.65 19.77 -2.85
CA LEU A 374 -24.31 20.06 -3.40
C LEU A 374 -23.83 18.96 -4.34
N TYR A 375 -24.19 17.71 -4.09
CA TYR A 375 -23.93 16.59 -4.98
C TYR A 375 -24.75 16.70 -6.29
N LYS A 376 -26.05 17.08 -6.23
CA LYS A 376 -26.83 17.42 -7.44
C LYS A 376 -26.18 18.57 -8.23
N LYS A 377 -25.60 19.57 -7.54
CA LYS A 377 -24.81 20.66 -8.17
C LYS A 377 -23.52 20.14 -8.83
N PHE A 378 -22.79 19.19 -8.23
CA PHE A 378 -21.66 18.52 -8.85
C PHE A 378 -22.06 17.78 -10.13
N LEU A 379 -23.11 16.95 -10.07
CA LEU A 379 -23.60 16.20 -11.23
C LEU A 379 -23.91 17.13 -12.42
N VAL A 380 -24.67 18.20 -12.18
CA VAL A 380 -25.06 19.17 -13.22
C VAL A 380 -23.90 20.04 -13.72
N LYS A 381 -22.94 20.41 -12.86
CA LYS A 381 -21.86 21.36 -13.23
C LYS A 381 -20.59 20.70 -13.74
N SER A 382 -20.28 19.47 -13.33
CA SER A 382 -18.99 18.83 -13.62
C SER A 382 -19.14 17.53 -14.43
N LEU A 383 -20.16 16.71 -14.15
CA LEU A 383 -20.34 15.42 -14.83
C LEU A 383 -21.16 15.56 -16.13
N MET A 384 -22.30 16.24 -16.07
CA MET A 384 -23.21 16.45 -17.21
C MET A 384 -22.55 17.08 -18.45
N PRO A 385 -21.67 18.10 -18.34
CA PRO A 385 -20.98 18.67 -19.51
C PRO A 385 -20.01 17.68 -20.19
N TYR A 386 -19.52 16.67 -19.46
CA TYR A 386 -18.61 15.66 -19.99
C TYR A 386 -19.36 14.51 -20.67
N VAL A 387 -20.37 13.94 -20.01
CA VAL A 387 -21.15 12.81 -20.56
C VAL A 387 -22.11 13.24 -21.67
N GLN A 388 -22.58 14.49 -21.63
CA GLN A 388 -23.54 15.07 -22.57
C GLN A 388 -24.81 14.20 -22.68
N LYS A 389 -25.01 13.54 -23.83
CA LYS A 389 -26.14 12.65 -24.14
C LYS A 389 -25.72 11.18 -24.29
N ASN A 390 -24.45 10.86 -24.05
CA ASN A 390 -23.92 9.50 -24.19
C ASN A 390 -24.40 8.60 -23.05
N LYS A 391 -24.62 7.31 -23.34
CA LYS A 391 -24.83 6.29 -22.30
C LYS A 391 -23.53 6.04 -21.55
N PHE A 392 -23.60 6.05 -20.22
CA PHE A 392 -22.41 5.94 -19.36
C PHE A 392 -22.67 5.11 -18.10
N LEU A 393 -21.60 4.54 -17.55
CA LEU A 393 -21.60 3.76 -16.31
C LEU A 393 -20.92 4.59 -15.22
N LEU A 394 -21.62 4.82 -14.11
CA LEU A 394 -21.14 5.63 -12.99
C LEU A 394 -21.00 4.80 -11.71
N LEU A 395 -19.79 4.73 -11.17
CA LEU A 395 -19.47 4.06 -9.91
C LEU A 395 -19.36 5.10 -8.78
N VAL A 396 -20.15 4.91 -7.72
CA VAL A 396 -20.25 5.81 -6.55
C VAL A 396 -20.34 5.00 -5.25
N ASP A 397 -20.05 5.64 -4.11
CA ASP A 397 -20.17 5.03 -2.79
C ASP A 397 -21.65 4.84 -2.36
N SER A 398 -21.83 3.98 -1.38
CA SER A 398 -23.06 3.67 -0.64
C SER A 398 -23.67 4.84 0.17
N TRP A 399 -23.21 6.07 0.01
CA TRP A 399 -23.72 7.21 0.78
C TRP A 399 -25.15 7.58 0.37
N THR A 400 -26.03 7.81 1.34
CA THR A 400 -27.49 7.92 1.11
C THR A 400 -27.94 9.07 0.20
N GLY A 401 -27.11 10.10 0.00
CA GLY A 401 -27.36 11.16 -0.98
C GLY A 401 -26.91 10.83 -2.42
N GLN A 402 -26.23 9.69 -2.62
CA GLN A 402 -25.76 9.17 -3.91
C GLN A 402 -26.57 7.96 -4.42
N THR A 403 -27.34 7.28 -3.55
CA THR A 403 -27.96 5.97 -3.86
C THR A 403 -29.34 6.03 -4.54
N ARG A 404 -29.92 7.21 -4.74
CA ARG A 404 -31.26 7.36 -5.34
C ARG A 404 -31.17 7.30 -6.86
N ALA A 405 -31.83 6.32 -7.48
CA ALA A 405 -31.82 6.15 -8.95
C ALA A 405 -32.49 7.35 -9.64
N GLU A 406 -33.62 7.81 -9.09
CA GLU A 406 -34.40 8.94 -9.64
C GLU A 406 -33.56 10.20 -9.85
N LEU A 407 -32.55 10.43 -9.00
CA LEU A 407 -31.65 11.58 -9.11
C LEU A 407 -30.86 11.57 -10.42
N TYR A 408 -30.42 10.39 -10.88
CA TYR A 408 -29.66 10.25 -12.12
C TYR A 408 -30.61 10.26 -13.32
N ASP A 409 -31.75 9.59 -13.23
CA ASP A 409 -32.76 9.53 -14.29
C ASP A 409 -33.37 10.92 -14.60
N GLU A 410 -33.47 11.81 -13.60
CA GLU A 410 -33.88 13.21 -13.79
C GLU A 410 -32.81 14.08 -14.49
N ILE A 411 -31.52 13.80 -14.27
CA ILE A 411 -30.41 14.67 -14.71
C ILE A 411 -29.84 14.22 -16.05
N PHE A 412 -29.75 12.92 -16.27
CA PHE A 412 -29.03 12.31 -17.38
C PHE A 412 -30.00 11.61 -18.33
N GLN A 413 -30.53 12.40 -19.27
CA GLN A 413 -31.50 11.96 -20.27
C GLN A 413 -30.95 12.20 -21.69
N ASP A 414 -31.32 11.35 -22.65
CA ASP A 414 -31.06 11.53 -24.08
C ASP A 414 -32.01 12.57 -24.73
N GLU A 415 -32.31 12.46 -26.03
CA GLU A 415 -33.23 13.37 -26.72
C GLU A 415 -34.69 12.90 -26.57
N GLU A 416 -34.89 11.58 -26.49
CA GLU A 416 -36.14 10.87 -26.24
C GLU A 416 -36.60 10.90 -24.77
N LYS A 417 -35.81 11.52 -23.89
CA LYS A 417 -35.97 11.59 -22.42
C LYS A 417 -35.77 10.26 -21.69
N MET A 418 -35.09 9.30 -22.31
CA MET A 418 -34.72 8.04 -21.66
C MET A 418 -33.45 8.22 -20.81
N PRO A 419 -33.32 7.53 -19.67
CA PRO A 419 -32.11 7.61 -18.84
C PRO A 419 -30.84 7.12 -19.55
N THR A 420 -29.76 7.88 -19.44
CA THR A 420 -28.44 7.55 -20.02
C THR A 420 -27.40 7.12 -18.98
N CYS A 421 -27.64 7.37 -17.69
CA CYS A 421 -26.77 6.96 -16.59
C CYS A 421 -27.14 5.56 -16.08
N THR A 422 -26.21 4.61 -16.13
CA THR A 422 -26.30 3.37 -15.36
C THR A 422 -25.44 3.50 -14.10
N THR A 423 -26.05 3.48 -12.93
CA THR A 423 -25.32 3.66 -11.65
C THR A 423 -24.98 2.31 -11.01
N LYS A 424 -23.75 2.16 -10.54
CA LYS A 424 -23.28 1.03 -9.71
C LYS A 424 -22.84 1.56 -8.34
N ILE A 425 -23.62 1.21 -7.33
CA ILE A 425 -23.33 1.54 -5.93
C ILE A 425 -22.30 0.53 -5.39
N ILE A 426 -21.17 1.04 -4.90
CA ILE A 426 -20.15 0.24 -4.21
C ILE A 426 -20.72 -0.18 -2.84
N PRO A 427 -20.62 -1.46 -2.42
CA PRO A 427 -21.23 -1.89 -1.17
C PRO A 427 -20.59 -1.20 0.05
N PRO A 428 -21.35 -0.97 1.14
CA PRO A 428 -20.83 -0.35 2.35
C PRO A 428 -19.52 -1.00 2.84
N LYS A 429 -18.56 -0.16 3.25
CA LYS A 429 -17.22 -0.56 3.73
C LYS A 429 -16.31 -1.21 2.67
N CYS A 430 -16.74 -1.36 1.42
CA CYS A 430 -15.91 -1.92 0.34
C CYS A 430 -15.08 -0.86 -0.41
N THR A 431 -15.30 0.43 -0.14
CA THR A 431 -14.62 1.57 -0.78
C THR A 431 -13.10 1.40 -0.89
N PRO A 432 -12.35 1.03 0.18
CA PRO A 432 -10.89 0.84 0.11
C PRO A 432 -10.43 -0.40 -0.68
N LEU A 433 -11.35 -1.24 -1.14
CA LEU A 433 -11.08 -2.52 -1.83
C LEU A 433 -11.47 -2.50 -3.32
N VAL A 434 -12.46 -1.67 -3.69
CA VAL A 434 -13.05 -1.67 -5.05
C VAL A 434 -13.29 -0.29 -5.65
N GLN A 435 -13.06 0.83 -4.95
CA GLN A 435 -13.21 2.18 -5.51
C GLN A 435 -11.90 2.67 -6.14
N PRO A 436 -11.80 2.85 -7.48
CA PRO A 436 -10.58 3.33 -8.14
C PRO A 436 -10.00 4.63 -7.54
N CYS A 437 -10.86 5.58 -7.18
CA CYS A 437 -10.47 6.82 -6.51
C CYS A 437 -9.62 6.57 -5.25
N ASP A 438 -10.09 5.74 -4.33
CA ASP A 438 -9.43 5.47 -3.04
C ASP A 438 -8.28 4.48 -3.13
N VAL A 439 -8.48 3.39 -3.89
CA VAL A 439 -7.49 2.30 -4.00
C VAL A 439 -6.15 2.82 -4.55
N TYR A 440 -6.16 3.86 -5.39
CA TYR A 440 -4.90 4.41 -5.91
C TYR A 440 -4.88 5.90 -6.25
N PHE A 441 -5.92 6.44 -6.90
CA PHE A 441 -5.82 7.76 -7.52
C PHE A 441 -5.63 8.89 -6.48
N TYR A 442 -6.34 8.85 -5.36
CA TYR A 442 -6.21 9.87 -4.32
C TYR A 442 -4.86 9.90 -3.63
N ARG A 443 -4.12 8.80 -3.62
CA ARG A 443 -2.72 8.80 -3.18
C ARG A 443 -1.84 9.69 -4.06
N GLN A 444 -2.10 9.73 -5.37
CA GLN A 444 -1.37 10.57 -6.32
C GLN A 444 -1.70 12.06 -6.15
N VAL A 445 -2.99 12.38 -5.97
CA VAL A 445 -3.46 13.74 -5.64
C VAL A 445 -2.80 14.24 -4.35
N LYS A 446 -2.88 13.46 -3.26
CA LYS A 446 -2.32 13.82 -1.94
C LYS A 446 -0.79 13.96 -1.98
N ASN A 447 -0.09 13.05 -2.69
CA ASN A 447 1.36 13.17 -2.91
C ASN A 447 1.74 14.49 -3.60
N PHE A 448 1.00 14.89 -4.63
CA PHE A 448 1.26 16.15 -5.35
C PHE A 448 1.05 17.36 -4.44
N ILE A 449 -0.08 17.42 -3.73
CA ILE A 449 -0.40 18.51 -2.77
C ILE A 449 0.69 18.60 -1.70
N LYS A 450 1.10 17.46 -1.12
CA LYS A 450 2.15 17.38 -0.10
C LYS A 450 3.48 17.93 -0.63
N ARG A 451 3.89 17.57 -1.86
CA ARG A 451 5.10 18.13 -2.50
C ARG A 451 5.06 19.64 -2.68
N LEU A 452 3.89 20.20 -3.05
CA LEU A 452 3.72 21.66 -3.16
C LEU A 452 3.84 22.36 -1.80
N GLN A 453 3.25 21.78 -0.74
CA GLN A 453 3.21 22.38 0.59
C GLN A 453 4.48 22.16 1.43
N SER A 454 5.38 21.26 1.02
CA SER A 454 6.59 20.89 1.77
C SER A 454 7.90 21.18 1.02
N THR A 455 7.89 22.10 0.06
CA THR A 455 9.11 22.48 -0.69
C THR A 455 10.04 23.38 0.14
N ALA A 456 11.34 23.32 -0.14
CA ALA A 456 12.35 24.19 0.49
C ALA A 456 12.06 25.68 0.26
N ASP A 457 11.60 26.08 -0.95
CA ASP A 457 11.24 27.47 -1.27
C ASP A 457 10.24 28.11 -0.29
N LEU A 458 9.36 27.32 0.35
CA LEU A 458 8.40 27.80 1.34
C LEU A 458 9.04 27.97 2.72
N LEU A 459 9.89 27.01 3.12
CA LEU A 459 10.65 27.05 4.36
C LEU A 459 11.64 28.22 4.38
N ASP A 460 12.44 28.37 3.31
CA ASP A 460 13.47 29.41 3.17
C ASP A 460 12.88 30.83 3.19
N LYS A 461 11.63 30.99 2.74
CA LYS A 461 10.90 32.27 2.73
C LYS A 461 10.00 32.47 3.95
N ASN A 462 9.87 31.47 4.84
CA ASN A 462 8.89 31.43 5.93
C ASN A 462 7.45 31.78 5.46
N TYR A 463 7.03 31.17 4.34
CA TYR A 463 5.77 31.45 3.66
C TYR A 463 4.94 30.16 3.50
N GLU A 464 3.62 30.25 3.69
CA GLU A 464 2.70 29.11 3.62
C GLU A 464 1.59 29.33 2.58
N ILE A 465 1.16 28.24 1.92
CA ILE A 465 0.13 28.23 0.86
C ILE A 465 -1.17 27.56 1.33
N HIS A 466 -1.83 28.18 2.32
CA HIS A 466 -3.00 27.64 3.03
C HIS A 466 -4.28 28.51 2.93
N SER A 467 -4.30 29.53 2.07
CA SER A 467 -5.46 30.42 1.88
C SER A 467 -6.55 29.76 1.03
N ARG A 468 -7.73 30.40 0.95
CA ARG A 468 -8.79 29.96 0.02
C ARG A 468 -8.32 30.01 -1.44
N GLU A 469 -7.55 31.03 -1.84
CA GLU A 469 -7.01 31.06 -3.21
C GLU A 469 -6.04 29.89 -3.41
N ASP A 470 -5.15 29.63 -2.45
CA ASP A 470 -4.17 28.56 -2.55
C ASP A 470 -4.83 27.20 -2.71
N CYS A 471 -5.92 26.90 -1.98
CA CYS A 471 -6.69 25.67 -2.17
C CYS A 471 -7.19 25.53 -3.62
N LEU A 472 -7.83 26.57 -4.18
CA LEU A 472 -8.33 26.54 -5.55
C LEU A 472 -7.19 26.41 -6.58
N LYS A 473 -6.10 27.13 -6.36
CA LYS A 473 -4.91 27.16 -7.21
C LYS A 473 -4.14 25.84 -7.19
N ILE A 474 -3.92 25.27 -6.01
CA ILE A 474 -3.29 23.95 -5.81
C ILE A 474 -4.10 22.89 -6.55
N HIS A 475 -5.42 22.84 -6.33
CA HIS A 475 -6.28 21.86 -7.01
C HIS A 475 -6.34 22.10 -8.52
N SER A 476 -6.37 23.35 -9.00
CA SER A 476 -6.25 23.69 -10.42
C SER A 476 -4.95 23.17 -11.04
N ILE A 477 -3.81 23.39 -10.37
CA ILE A 477 -2.49 22.91 -10.79
C ILE A 477 -2.43 21.39 -10.79
N VAL A 478 -2.81 20.74 -9.69
CA VAL A 478 -2.79 19.27 -9.52
C VAL A 478 -3.68 18.61 -10.56
N HIS A 479 -4.92 19.09 -10.73
CA HIS A 479 -5.84 18.62 -11.75
C HIS A 479 -5.26 18.77 -13.17
N HIS A 480 -4.72 19.95 -13.50
CA HIS A 480 -4.09 20.18 -14.81
C HIS A 480 -2.94 19.20 -15.05
N GLN A 481 -2.04 19.01 -14.08
CA GLN A 481 -0.90 18.09 -14.23
C GLN A 481 -1.34 16.63 -14.35
N LEU A 482 -2.30 16.18 -13.52
CA LEU A 482 -2.83 14.81 -13.55
C LEU A 482 -3.68 14.51 -14.79
N SER A 483 -4.15 15.53 -15.50
CA SER A 483 -4.84 15.39 -16.80
C SER A 483 -3.90 15.14 -17.99
N ALA A 484 -2.58 15.14 -17.78
CA ALA A 484 -1.61 14.93 -18.85
C ALA A 484 -1.58 13.46 -19.35
N PRO A 485 -1.37 13.20 -20.66
CA PRO A 485 -1.39 11.84 -21.22
C PRO A 485 -0.44 10.82 -20.57
N ILE A 486 0.70 11.28 -20.02
CA ILE A 486 1.66 10.45 -19.28
C ILE A 486 1.02 9.70 -18.09
N PHE A 487 -0.07 10.22 -17.54
CA PHE A 487 -0.79 9.61 -16.42
C PHE A 487 -1.95 8.71 -16.83
N HIS A 488 -2.26 8.54 -18.13
CA HIS A 488 -3.37 7.68 -18.56
C HIS A 488 -3.22 6.24 -18.05
N GLN A 489 -2.02 5.67 -18.15
CA GLN A 489 -1.75 4.31 -17.65
C GLN A 489 -1.76 4.24 -16.11
N MET A 490 -1.39 5.31 -15.42
CA MET A 490 -1.46 5.42 -13.95
C MET A 490 -2.92 5.48 -13.46
N ILE A 491 -3.80 6.16 -14.19
CA ILE A 491 -5.23 6.20 -13.88
C ILE A 491 -5.87 4.84 -14.23
N GLN A 492 -5.52 4.22 -15.35
CA GLN A 492 -5.92 2.83 -15.67
C GLN A 492 -5.49 1.84 -14.57
N TYR A 493 -4.30 2.01 -13.97
CA TYR A 493 -3.86 1.18 -12.85
C TYR A 493 -4.79 1.28 -11.63
N ALA A 494 -5.45 2.41 -11.38
CA ALA A 494 -6.42 2.54 -10.30
C ALA A 494 -7.62 1.58 -10.46
N TRP A 495 -8.04 1.32 -11.70
CA TRP A 495 -9.09 0.36 -12.04
C TRP A 495 -8.60 -1.10 -12.04
N PHE A 496 -7.33 -1.33 -12.38
CA PHE A 496 -6.71 -2.64 -12.21
C PHE A 496 -6.59 -3.00 -10.73
N ALA A 497 -6.06 -2.11 -9.92
CA ALA A 497 -5.84 -2.33 -8.49
C ALA A 497 -7.14 -2.52 -7.70
N SER A 498 -8.27 -1.93 -8.14
CA SER A 498 -9.59 -2.18 -7.54
C SER A 498 -10.22 -3.52 -7.96
N GLY A 499 -9.58 -4.25 -8.88
CA GLY A 499 -10.08 -5.51 -9.44
C GLY A 499 -11.21 -5.32 -10.46
N LEU A 500 -11.32 -4.16 -11.10
CA LEU A 500 -12.34 -3.85 -12.12
C LEU A 500 -11.80 -3.89 -13.56
N CYS A 501 -10.48 -4.00 -13.73
CA CYS A 501 -9.81 -4.22 -15.01
C CYS A 501 -8.75 -5.32 -14.85
N ASP A 502 -8.61 -6.21 -15.82
CA ASP A 502 -7.67 -7.33 -15.75
C ASP A 502 -6.26 -6.98 -16.28
N THR A 503 -6.13 -5.88 -17.00
CA THR A 503 -4.87 -5.51 -17.68
C THR A 503 -4.00 -4.55 -16.85
N LYS A 504 -2.97 -5.08 -16.18
CA LYS A 504 -1.90 -4.27 -15.57
C LYS A 504 -0.98 -3.74 -16.68
N LYS A 505 -1.03 -2.43 -16.96
CA LYS A 505 -0.04 -1.76 -17.81
C LYS A 505 1.10 -1.21 -16.95
N PHE A 506 2.30 -1.12 -17.53
CA PHE A 506 3.37 -0.29 -16.95
C PHE A 506 2.93 1.18 -16.92
N PHE A 507 3.39 1.94 -15.92
CA PHE A 507 3.11 3.36 -15.79
C PHE A 507 4.14 4.02 -14.85
N THR A 508 4.28 5.34 -14.93
CA THR A 508 5.01 6.16 -13.95
C THR A 508 4.04 6.87 -13.00
N ASN A 509 4.29 6.79 -11.70
CA ASN A 509 3.51 7.53 -10.70
C ASN A 509 3.94 9.02 -10.60
N VAL A 510 3.21 9.84 -9.83
CA VAL A 510 3.50 11.28 -9.70
C VAL A 510 4.91 11.57 -9.21
N ASN A 511 5.43 10.82 -8.22
CA ASN A 511 6.79 11.05 -7.73
C ASN A 511 7.83 10.72 -8.82
N GLN A 512 7.66 9.62 -9.55
CA GLN A 512 8.57 9.25 -10.65
C GLN A 512 8.52 10.24 -11.82
N ALA A 513 7.32 10.66 -12.23
CA ALA A 513 7.13 11.50 -13.40
C ALA A 513 7.42 12.99 -13.16
N CYS A 514 7.14 13.50 -11.96
CA CYS A 514 7.19 14.93 -11.64
C CYS A 514 8.28 15.32 -10.64
N PHE A 515 8.69 14.41 -9.74
CA PHE A 515 9.51 14.72 -8.55
C PHE A 515 10.63 13.67 -8.33
N SER A 516 11.28 13.22 -9.41
CA SER A 516 12.44 12.31 -9.32
C SER A 516 13.62 12.98 -8.62
N LEU A 517 14.51 12.22 -7.99
CA LEU A 517 15.68 12.81 -7.31
C LEU A 517 16.66 13.47 -8.29
N ASP A 518 16.81 12.92 -9.50
CA ASP A 518 17.65 13.50 -10.55
C ASP A 518 17.18 14.88 -11.02
N LEU A 519 15.90 15.22 -10.83
CA LEU A 519 15.37 16.55 -11.11
C LEU A 519 16.15 17.64 -10.37
N LEU A 520 16.59 17.38 -9.13
CA LEU A 520 17.32 18.31 -8.28
C LEU A 520 18.72 18.65 -8.84
N LYS A 521 19.23 17.85 -9.78
CA LYS A 521 20.47 18.10 -10.53
C LYS A 521 20.27 19.06 -11.72
N THR A 522 19.02 19.48 -11.98
CA THR A 522 18.65 20.30 -13.14
C THR A 522 18.12 21.68 -12.72
N HIS A 523 18.11 22.62 -13.67
CA HIS A 523 17.72 23.99 -13.43
C HIS A 523 16.53 24.41 -14.30
N CYS A 524 15.75 25.35 -13.77
CA CYS A 524 14.75 26.10 -14.52
C CYS A 524 15.44 27.15 -15.41
N ASN A 525 14.75 27.67 -16.44
CA ASN A 525 15.25 28.77 -17.29
C ASN A 525 15.63 30.06 -16.53
N CYS A 526 15.25 30.20 -15.25
CA CYS A 526 15.65 31.29 -14.36
C CYS A 526 16.86 30.93 -13.47
N ASN A 527 17.60 29.88 -13.82
CA ASN A 527 18.78 29.32 -13.13
C ASN A 527 18.57 28.84 -11.68
N LYS A 528 17.34 28.89 -11.16
CA LYS A 528 16.98 28.21 -9.89
C LYS A 528 16.87 26.70 -10.10
N THR A 529 17.22 25.92 -9.07
CA THR A 529 17.02 24.46 -9.02
C THR A 529 15.59 24.07 -9.38
N ALA A 530 15.44 22.99 -10.17
CA ALA A 530 14.13 22.51 -10.56
C ALA A 530 13.40 21.85 -9.37
N PHE A 531 12.12 22.18 -9.24
CA PHE A 531 11.20 21.64 -8.25
C PHE A 531 10.29 20.58 -8.87
N ILE A 532 9.87 20.78 -10.13
CA ILE A 532 8.98 19.85 -10.84
C ILE A 532 9.36 19.68 -12.33
N CYS A 533 9.31 18.44 -12.81
CA CYS A 533 9.24 18.13 -14.24
C CYS A 533 7.77 18.17 -14.71
N ARG A 534 7.39 19.14 -15.55
CA ARG A 534 5.97 19.33 -15.92
C ARG A 534 5.43 18.16 -16.73
N SER A 535 4.21 17.73 -16.42
CA SER A 535 3.59 16.50 -16.96
C SER A 535 3.28 16.58 -18.46
N TRP A 536 2.96 17.78 -18.96
CA TRP A 536 2.57 18.02 -20.36
C TRP A 536 3.74 18.18 -21.32
N CYS A 537 4.74 18.99 -20.94
CA CYS A 537 5.84 19.37 -21.83
C CYS A 537 7.22 18.87 -21.38
N ARG A 538 7.29 18.12 -20.27
CA ARG A 538 8.51 17.57 -19.65
C ARG A 538 9.61 18.59 -19.32
N LYS A 539 9.33 19.90 -19.42
CA LYS A 539 10.24 20.99 -19.05
C LYS A 539 10.34 21.08 -17.52
N ASN A 540 11.57 21.07 -17.01
CA ASN A 540 11.91 21.20 -15.60
C ASN A 540 11.80 22.67 -15.17
N VAL A 541 11.12 22.94 -14.05
CA VAL A 541 10.87 24.30 -13.56
C VAL A 541 10.99 24.37 -12.04
N CYS A 542 11.42 25.52 -11.51
CA CYS A 542 11.50 25.80 -10.08
C CYS A 542 10.10 26.13 -9.52
N PHE A 543 9.96 26.11 -8.18
CA PHE A 543 8.68 26.36 -7.53
C PHE A 543 8.12 27.75 -7.86
N GLU A 544 8.98 28.78 -7.91
CA GLU A 544 8.60 30.15 -8.30
C GLU A 544 7.92 30.20 -9.69
N CYS A 545 8.58 29.64 -10.70
CA CYS A 545 8.09 29.63 -12.08
C CYS A 545 6.85 28.74 -12.25
N PHE A 546 6.71 27.69 -11.43
CA PHE A 546 5.57 26.79 -11.48
C PHE A 546 4.33 27.32 -10.76
N TYR A 547 4.51 27.74 -9.50
CA TYR A 547 3.42 28.12 -8.61
C TYR A 547 3.12 29.61 -8.67
N HIS A 548 4.10 30.50 -8.52
CA HIS A 548 3.83 31.94 -8.44
C HIS A 548 3.58 32.55 -9.82
N ASN A 549 4.46 32.32 -10.79
CA ASN A 549 4.37 32.92 -12.13
C ASN A 549 3.34 32.24 -13.07
N TYR A 550 2.85 31.05 -12.67
CA TYR A 550 1.69 30.32 -13.19
C TYR A 550 1.22 30.66 -14.62
N HIS A 551 1.80 29.98 -15.61
CA HIS A 551 1.30 30.01 -17.00
C HIS A 551 0.25 28.92 -17.24
N SER A 552 -1.04 29.29 -17.15
CA SER A 552 -2.19 28.40 -17.37
C SER A 552 -2.49 28.04 -18.84
N GLY A 553 -1.63 28.38 -19.80
CA GLY A 553 -2.00 28.31 -21.23
C GLY A 553 -0.90 28.24 -22.28
N SER A 554 0.33 27.80 -21.97
CA SER A 554 1.44 27.80 -22.94
C SER A 554 2.37 26.58 -22.85
N CYS A 555 1.77 25.39 -22.75
CA CYS A 555 2.47 24.10 -22.92
C CYS A 555 1.67 23.19 -23.83
N THR A 556 1.46 23.62 -25.07
CA THR A 556 1.27 22.69 -26.19
C THR A 556 2.47 21.74 -26.26
N PRO A 557 2.27 20.47 -26.65
CA PRO A 557 3.35 19.67 -27.19
C PRO A 557 3.81 20.34 -28.48
N ASP A 558 5.07 20.79 -28.53
CA ASP A 558 5.73 21.07 -29.80
C ASP A 558 6.26 19.72 -30.31
N CYS A 559 5.76 19.30 -31.49
CA CYS A 559 5.95 17.99 -32.14
C CYS A 559 5.10 16.84 -31.57
#